data_AF-A0A956ICT4-F1
#
_entry.id   AF-A0A956ICT4-F1
#
_cell.length_a   1.000
_cell.length_b   1.000
_cell.length_c   1.000
_cell.angle_alpha   90.00
_cell.angle_beta   90.00
_cell.angle_gamma   90.00
#
_symmetry.space_group_name_H-M   'P 1'
#
loop_
_entity.id
_entity.type
_entity.pdbx_description
1 polymer ?
#
loop_
_entity_poly.entity_id
_entity_poly.type
_entity_poly.pdbx_seq_one_letter_code
_entity_poly.pdbx_strand_id
1 'polypeptide(L)'
;MTSEERPELRLVPVRTLTPAGWIVGTLHVPKSMPLVDFLEAPRAFVSLSDVKLPTGTELPFFALAKSALILVQPQPEELVEAVTRTSGRSRLRQVSCLFEGGLVMGTLALPSDHRVSDELLASNGFFVLGHCTIGVDAPAKTPVMEAGIHVIVHSPRLLGVTEMKS
;
A
#
# COMPACT_ATOMS: atom_id res chain seq x y z
N MET A 1 -26.64 -29.46 -3.84
CA MET A 1 -26.45 -28.01 -4.06
C MET A 1 -25.88 -27.43 -2.78
N THR A 2 -24.56 -27.34 -2.70
CA THR A 2 -23.88 -26.73 -1.55
C THR A 2 -24.05 -25.22 -1.66
N SER A 3 -24.65 -24.61 -0.64
CA SER A 3 -24.64 -23.16 -0.43
C SER A 3 -23.19 -22.68 -0.59
N GLU A 4 -22.90 -21.83 -1.57
CA GLU A 4 -21.63 -21.09 -1.61
C GLU A 4 -21.57 -20.26 -0.33
N GLU A 5 -20.80 -20.72 0.65
CA GLU A 5 -20.51 -19.94 1.85
C GLU A 5 -19.84 -18.65 1.42
N ARG A 6 -20.56 -17.53 1.54
CA ARG A 6 -19.98 -16.22 1.30
C ARG A 6 -18.87 -16.03 2.33
N PRO A 7 -17.63 -15.70 1.91
CA PRO A 7 -16.53 -15.57 2.84
C PRO A 7 -16.83 -14.44 3.83
N GLU A 8 -16.55 -14.68 5.11
CA GLU A 8 -16.63 -13.63 6.11
C GLU A 8 -15.65 -12.51 5.76
N LEU A 9 -16.15 -11.28 5.73
CA LEU A 9 -15.36 -10.09 5.41
C LEU A 9 -14.99 -9.35 6.69
N ARG A 10 -13.79 -8.76 6.69
CA ARG A 10 -13.34 -7.75 7.65
C ARG A 10 -13.28 -6.38 6.97
N LEU A 11 -13.60 -5.35 7.74
CA LEU A 11 -13.56 -3.96 7.32
C LEU A 11 -12.16 -3.42 7.57
N VAL A 12 -11.54 -2.90 6.52
CA VAL A 12 -10.15 -2.40 6.56
C VAL A 12 -10.18 -0.93 6.18
N PRO A 13 -10.19 -0.01 7.16
CA PRO A 13 -10.06 1.41 6.86
C PRO A 13 -8.70 1.69 6.24
N VAL A 14 -8.70 2.39 5.12
CA VAL A 14 -7.51 2.72 4.35
C VAL A 14 -7.52 4.18 3.92
N ARG A 15 -6.32 4.74 3.81
CA ARG A 15 -6.05 5.95 3.04
C ARG A 15 -5.20 5.57 1.83
N THR A 16 -5.69 5.87 0.63
CA THR A 16 -5.08 5.47 -0.63
C THR A 16 -4.62 6.69 -1.41
N LEU A 17 -3.37 6.72 -1.83
CA LEU A 17 -2.84 7.77 -2.70
C LEU A 17 -3.08 7.39 -4.14
N THR A 18 -3.63 8.33 -4.90
CA THR A 18 -3.84 8.22 -6.34
C THR A 18 -3.31 9.49 -7.03
N PRO A 19 -3.19 9.52 -8.37
CA PRO A 19 -2.88 10.76 -9.08
C PRO A 19 -3.86 11.92 -8.81
N ALA A 20 -5.11 11.61 -8.43
CA ALA A 20 -6.10 12.62 -8.07
C ALA A 20 -5.97 13.12 -6.62
N GLY A 21 -5.08 12.52 -5.82
CA GLY A 21 -4.89 12.81 -4.40
C GLY A 21 -5.32 11.66 -3.49
N TRP A 22 -5.44 11.97 -2.20
CA TRP A 22 -5.78 11.01 -1.16
C TRP A 22 -7.28 10.69 -1.13
N ILE A 23 -7.61 9.40 -1.22
CA ILE A 23 -8.95 8.87 -1.00
C ILE A 23 -8.95 8.10 0.32
N VAL A 24 -9.87 8.42 1.22
CA VAL A 24 -10.11 7.67 2.45
C VAL A 24 -11.34 6.80 2.27
N GLY A 25 -11.33 5.56 2.76
CA GLY A 25 -12.49 4.69 2.73
C GLY A 25 -12.19 3.33 3.35
N THR A 26 -13.10 2.37 3.17
CA THR A 26 -13.02 1.05 3.80
C THR A 26 -13.02 -0.04 2.74
N LEU A 27 -12.00 -0.91 2.77
CA LEU A 27 -11.98 -2.14 1.96
C LEU A 27 -12.70 -3.26 2.70
N HIS A 28 -13.39 -4.11 1.94
CA HIS A 28 -13.99 -5.34 2.44
C HIS A 28 -13.11 -6.54 2.04
N VAL A 29 -12.31 -7.03 2.98
CA VAL A 29 -11.30 -8.06 2.72
C VAL A 29 -11.76 -9.38 3.35
N PRO A 30 -11.64 -10.54 2.69
CA PRO A 30 -11.90 -11.82 3.36
C PRO A 30 -11.03 -11.99 4.60
N LYS A 31 -11.60 -12.43 5.73
CA LYS A 31 -10.87 -12.61 6.99
C LYS A 31 -9.66 -13.55 6.85
N SER A 32 -9.77 -14.56 6.00
CA SER A 32 -8.71 -15.53 5.71
C SER A 32 -7.64 -15.03 4.73
N MET A 33 -7.80 -13.81 4.20
CA MET A 33 -6.92 -13.25 3.17
C MET A 33 -6.14 -12.05 3.72
N PRO A 34 -4.81 -12.09 3.63
CA PRO A 34 -3.98 -10.93 3.92
C PRO A 34 -4.28 -9.78 2.96
N LEU A 35 -4.15 -8.53 3.44
CA LEU A 35 -4.51 -7.35 2.64
C LEU A 35 -3.68 -7.23 1.35
N VAL A 36 -2.39 -7.56 1.39
CA VAL A 36 -1.52 -7.53 0.21
C VAL A 36 -2.01 -8.52 -0.85
N ASP A 37 -2.32 -9.77 -0.45
CA ASP A 37 -2.80 -10.79 -1.39
C ASP A 37 -4.17 -10.40 -1.97
N PHE A 38 -5.02 -9.75 -1.18
CA PHE A 38 -6.27 -9.15 -1.65
C PHE A 38 -6.00 -8.09 -2.72
N LEU A 39 -5.08 -7.16 -2.49
CA LEU A 39 -4.69 -6.16 -3.48
C LEU A 39 -4.11 -6.81 -4.74
N GLU A 40 -3.37 -7.90 -4.61
CA GLU A 40 -2.76 -8.64 -5.73
C GLU A 40 -3.75 -9.38 -6.62
N ALA A 41 -4.96 -9.68 -6.13
CA ALA A 41 -5.98 -10.39 -6.91
C ALA A 41 -6.17 -9.79 -8.33
N PRO A 42 -6.39 -10.63 -9.37
CA PRO A 42 -6.47 -10.20 -10.77
C PRO A 42 -7.80 -9.51 -11.09
N ARG A 43 -7.97 -8.29 -10.59
CA ARG A 43 -9.15 -7.44 -10.80
C ARG A 43 -8.74 -6.04 -11.21
N ALA A 44 -9.56 -5.43 -12.07
CA ALA A 44 -9.34 -4.07 -12.54
C ALA A 44 -9.67 -3.00 -11.48
N PHE A 45 -10.60 -3.29 -10.57
CA PHE A 45 -11.10 -2.35 -9.56
C PHE A 45 -11.10 -2.97 -8.16
N VAL A 46 -10.91 -2.13 -7.15
CA VAL A 46 -11.17 -2.43 -5.74
C VAL A 46 -12.34 -1.57 -5.25
N SER A 47 -13.28 -2.19 -4.54
CA SER A 47 -14.46 -1.49 -4.01
C SER A 47 -14.17 -0.94 -2.62
N LEU A 48 -14.47 0.34 -2.42
CA LEU A 48 -14.41 1.04 -1.14
C LEU A 48 -15.83 1.45 -0.71
N SER A 49 -16.11 1.42 0.59
CA SER A 49 -17.27 2.10 1.20
C SER A 49 -16.84 3.29 2.05
N ASP A 50 -17.81 4.11 2.44
CA ASP A 50 -17.64 5.25 3.36
C ASP A 50 -16.51 6.18 2.89
N VAL A 51 -16.56 6.51 1.60
CA VAL A 51 -15.44 7.07 0.86
C VAL A 51 -15.45 8.58 0.94
N LYS A 52 -14.30 9.17 1.23
CA LYS A 52 -14.04 10.60 1.11
C LYS A 52 -13.02 10.84 0.01
N LEU A 53 -13.45 11.54 -1.03
CA LEU A 53 -12.60 11.94 -2.17
C LEU A 53 -11.72 13.15 -1.81
N PRO A 54 -10.64 13.41 -2.58
CA PRO A 54 -9.77 14.57 -2.39
C PRO A 54 -10.53 15.92 -2.42
N THR A 55 -11.64 15.98 -3.16
CA THR A 55 -12.53 17.15 -3.23
C THR A 55 -13.33 17.41 -1.95
N GLY A 56 -13.29 16.49 -1.00
CA GLY A 56 -14.13 16.50 0.21
C GLY A 56 -15.50 15.83 0.02
N THR A 57 -15.84 15.37 -1.19
CA THR A 57 -17.08 14.65 -1.48
C THR A 57 -17.10 13.30 -0.76
N GLU A 58 -18.21 13.00 -0.09
CA GLU A 58 -18.46 11.72 0.56
C GLU A 58 -19.35 10.83 -0.31
N LEU A 59 -19.00 9.55 -0.44
CA LEU A 59 -19.69 8.58 -1.28
C LEU A 59 -19.92 7.28 -0.50
N PRO A 60 -21.10 6.66 -0.60
CA PRO A 60 -21.37 5.38 0.06
C PRO A 60 -20.53 4.24 -0.54
N PHE A 61 -20.25 4.29 -1.85
CA PHE A 61 -19.47 3.30 -2.58
C PHE A 61 -18.62 3.97 -3.66
N PHE A 62 -17.41 3.46 -3.86
CA PHE A 62 -16.51 3.89 -4.91
C PHE A 62 -15.71 2.70 -5.45
N ALA A 63 -15.76 2.49 -6.77
CA ALA A 63 -14.91 1.51 -7.45
C ALA A 63 -13.61 2.20 -7.89
N LEU A 64 -12.52 1.94 -7.17
CA LEU A 64 -11.21 2.53 -7.45
C LEU A 64 -10.42 1.62 -8.39
N ALA A 65 -9.95 2.16 -9.51
CA ALA A 65 -9.10 1.42 -10.44
C ALA A 65 -7.80 1.01 -9.73
N LYS A 66 -7.45 -0.29 -9.78
CA LYS A 66 -6.22 -0.83 -9.18
C LYS A 66 -4.97 -0.17 -9.78
N SER A 67 -5.01 0.16 -11.07
CA SER A 67 -3.95 0.87 -11.77
C SER A 67 -3.74 2.33 -11.29
N ALA A 68 -4.71 2.92 -10.60
CA ALA A 68 -4.60 4.26 -10.03
C ALA A 68 -4.00 4.28 -8.62
N LEU A 69 -3.88 3.12 -7.96
CA LEU A 69 -3.29 3.02 -6.62
C LEU A 69 -1.78 3.29 -6.70
N ILE A 70 -1.28 4.25 -5.93
CA ILE A 70 0.16 4.50 -5.76
C ILE A 70 0.59 3.92 -4.41
N LEU A 71 -0.07 4.36 -3.33
CA LEU A 71 0.16 3.91 -1.96
C LEU A 71 -1.17 3.50 -1.32
N VAL A 72 -1.15 2.51 -0.45
CA VAL A 72 -2.25 2.14 0.43
C VAL A 72 -1.74 2.13 1.86
N GLN A 73 -2.29 2.99 2.70
CA GLN A 73 -2.00 3.09 4.12
C GLN A 73 -3.20 2.56 4.91
N PRO A 74 -3.19 1.29 5.35
CA PRO A 74 -4.20 0.76 6.25
C PRO A 74 -3.95 1.22 7.69
N GLN A 75 -4.94 1.00 8.56
CA GLN A 75 -4.74 1.19 9.99
C GLN A 75 -3.68 0.23 10.58
N PRO A 76 -2.93 0.63 11.62
CA PRO A 76 -1.79 -0.15 12.15
C PRO A 76 -2.09 -1.61 12.50
N GLU A 77 -3.29 -1.89 13.02
CA GLU A 77 -3.78 -3.22 13.41
C GLU A 77 -3.89 -4.20 12.24
N GLU A 78 -4.04 -3.69 11.01
CA GLU A 78 -4.21 -4.48 9.79
C GLU A 78 -2.91 -5.05 9.23
N LEU A 79 -1.77 -4.70 9.86
CA LEU A 79 -0.42 -4.92 9.32
C LEU A 79 0.36 -6.00 10.09
N VAL A 80 -0.23 -6.57 11.14
CA VAL A 80 0.39 -7.62 11.97
C VAL A 80 0.76 -8.86 11.14
N GLU A 81 -0.01 -9.17 10.08
CA GLU A 81 0.25 -10.33 9.20
C GLU A 81 1.32 -10.09 8.12
N ALA A 82 1.50 -8.85 7.66
CA ALA A 82 2.45 -8.52 6.60
C ALA A 82 3.90 -8.57 7.09
N VAL A 83 4.15 -8.13 8.32
CA VAL A 83 5.47 -8.12 8.95
C VAL A 83 5.88 -9.53 9.42
N THR A 84 4.93 -10.33 9.92
CA THR A 84 5.21 -11.68 10.45
C THR A 84 5.60 -12.71 9.37
N ARG A 85 5.23 -12.52 8.10
CA ARG A 85 5.67 -13.40 7.00
C ARG A 85 7.18 -13.37 6.74
N THR A 86 7.90 -12.41 7.31
CA THR A 86 9.37 -12.27 7.13
C THR A 86 10.20 -12.93 8.24
N SER A 87 9.54 -13.72 9.10
CA SER A 87 10.14 -14.42 10.25
C SER A 87 10.97 -15.64 9.81
N GLY A 88 12.18 -15.36 9.32
CA GLY A 88 13.18 -16.38 9.03
C GLY A 88 14.31 -15.87 8.15
N ARG A 89 15.24 -15.09 8.72
CA ARG A 89 16.42 -14.49 8.05
C ARG A 89 16.15 -13.34 7.07
N SER A 90 15.08 -12.58 7.28
CA SER A 90 14.96 -11.29 6.61
C SER A 90 15.90 -10.26 7.26
N ARG A 91 16.50 -9.39 6.45
CA ARG A 91 17.18 -8.19 6.93
C ARG A 91 16.36 -6.98 6.50
N LEU A 92 16.23 -6.02 7.39
CA LEU A 92 15.63 -4.73 7.07
C LEU A 92 16.61 -3.90 6.23
N ARG A 93 16.09 -3.27 5.18
CA ARG A 93 16.81 -2.34 4.31
C ARG A 93 16.07 -1.02 4.29
N GLN A 94 16.78 0.07 4.55
CA GLN A 94 16.23 1.41 4.36
C GLN A 94 16.16 1.70 2.87
N VAL A 95 14.98 2.06 2.39
CA VAL A 95 14.73 2.34 0.98
C VAL A 95 13.99 3.67 0.84
N SER A 96 14.20 4.32 -0.31
CA SER A 96 13.43 5.46 -0.77
C SER A 96 12.82 5.12 -2.12
N CYS A 97 11.49 5.20 -2.20
CA CYS A 97 10.69 4.92 -3.38
C CYS A 97 10.12 6.24 -3.91
N LEU A 98 10.51 6.60 -5.13
CA LEU A 98 10.01 7.78 -5.84
C LEU A 98 8.81 7.38 -6.70
N PHE A 99 7.78 8.21 -6.70
CA PHE A 99 6.62 8.08 -7.57
C PHE A 99 6.22 9.45 -8.14
N GLU A 100 5.28 9.46 -9.07
CA GLU A 100 4.73 10.70 -9.61
C GLU A 100 3.98 11.47 -8.51
N GLY A 101 4.52 12.63 -8.10
CA GLY A 101 3.93 13.49 -7.07
C GLY A 101 4.43 13.24 -5.65
N GLY A 102 5.54 12.52 -5.45
CA GLY A 102 6.17 12.41 -4.14
C GLY A 102 7.14 11.26 -3.96
N LEU A 103 7.45 10.95 -2.70
CA LEU A 103 8.30 9.84 -2.31
C LEU A 103 7.80 9.19 -1.02
N VAL A 104 8.17 7.93 -0.82
CA VAL A 104 8.03 7.23 0.46
C VAL A 104 9.36 6.63 0.85
N MET A 105 9.81 6.92 2.07
CA MET A 105 10.98 6.29 2.69
C MET A 105 10.50 5.30 3.73
N GLY A 106 11.20 4.19 3.91
CA GLY A 106 10.89 3.23 4.96
C GLY A 106 11.79 2.00 4.93
N THR A 107 11.46 1.01 5.75
CA THR A 107 12.16 -0.26 5.81
C THR A 107 11.46 -1.32 4.98
N LEU A 108 12.18 -1.90 4.03
CA LEU A 108 11.77 -3.11 3.32
C LEU A 108 12.42 -4.34 3.97
N ALA A 109 11.63 -5.36 4.27
CA ALA A 109 12.13 -6.63 4.78
C ALA A 109 12.41 -7.58 3.61
N LEU A 110 13.68 -7.97 3.43
CA LEU A 110 14.13 -8.83 2.34
C LEU A 110 14.89 -10.05 2.87
N PRO A 111 14.87 -11.19 2.16
CA PRO A 111 15.83 -12.27 2.40
C PRO A 111 17.28 -11.73 2.44
N SER A 112 18.11 -12.30 3.32
CA SER A 112 19.46 -11.81 3.60
C SER A 112 20.38 -11.70 2.36
N ASP A 113 20.11 -12.53 1.36
CA ASP A 113 20.82 -12.70 0.09
C ASP A 113 20.20 -11.92 -1.09
N HIS A 114 19.04 -11.29 -0.90
CA HIS A 114 18.39 -10.47 -1.94
C HIS A 114 18.89 -9.02 -1.93
N ARG A 115 19.10 -8.47 -3.13
CA ARG A 115 19.27 -7.03 -3.34
C ARG A 115 17.91 -6.38 -3.50
N VAL A 116 17.78 -5.14 -3.02
CA VAL A 116 16.55 -4.35 -3.17
C VAL A 116 16.13 -4.24 -4.65
N SER A 117 17.09 -4.06 -5.55
CA SER A 117 16.83 -3.98 -7.00
C SER A 117 16.18 -5.24 -7.55
N ASP A 118 16.65 -6.41 -7.12
CA ASP A 118 16.25 -7.70 -7.69
C ASP A 118 14.82 -8.04 -7.26
N GLU A 119 14.48 -7.76 -5.99
CA GLU A 119 13.12 -7.89 -5.48
C GLU A 119 12.14 -6.98 -6.23
N LEU A 120 12.52 -5.72 -6.47
CA LEU A 120 11.64 -4.75 -7.10
C LEU A 120 11.47 -5.00 -8.59
N LEU A 121 12.53 -5.47 -9.27
CA LEU A 121 12.47 -5.91 -10.66
C LEU A 121 11.62 -7.17 -10.83
N ALA A 122 11.56 -8.03 -9.80
CA ALA A 122 10.68 -9.19 -9.78
C ALA A 122 9.24 -8.84 -9.35
N SER A 123 9.04 -7.72 -8.64
CA SER A 123 7.73 -7.31 -8.10
C SER A 123 6.87 -6.62 -9.16
N ASN A 124 5.84 -7.32 -9.63
CA ASN A 124 4.83 -6.80 -10.56
C ASN A 124 3.58 -6.22 -9.88
N GLY A 125 3.60 -6.08 -8.55
CA GLY A 125 2.40 -5.76 -7.77
C GLY A 125 2.71 -4.87 -6.58
N PHE A 126 2.50 -5.37 -5.37
CA PHE A 126 2.55 -4.62 -4.13
C PHE A 126 3.62 -5.17 -3.19
N PHE A 127 4.29 -4.26 -2.48
CA PHE A 127 5.17 -4.62 -1.37
C PHE A 127 4.92 -3.70 -0.16
N VAL A 128 5.38 -4.13 1.01
CA VAL A 128 5.11 -3.43 2.27
C VAL A 128 6.40 -2.76 2.75
N LEU A 129 6.29 -1.47 3.07
CA LEU A 129 7.29 -0.74 3.83
C LEU A 129 6.80 -0.57 5.27
N GLY A 130 7.72 -0.74 6.22
CA GLY A 130 7.53 -0.35 7.62
C GLY A 130 8.25 0.96 7.95
N HIS A 131 7.95 1.54 9.11
CA HIS A 131 8.60 2.75 9.65
C HIS A 131 8.72 3.86 8.60
N CYS A 132 7.61 4.20 7.97
CA CYS A 132 7.60 5.02 6.77
C CYS A 132 7.56 6.52 7.05
N THR A 133 8.11 7.29 6.12
CA THR A 133 7.82 8.72 5.97
C THR A 133 7.34 8.94 4.55
N ILE A 134 6.16 9.53 4.39
CA ILE A 134 5.56 9.83 3.09
C ILE A 134 5.70 11.32 2.84
N GLY A 135 6.35 11.70 1.75
CA GLY A 135 6.39 13.06 1.24
C GLY A 135 5.51 13.16 0.00
N VAL A 136 4.46 13.96 0.04
CA VAL A 136 3.64 14.25 -1.15
C VAL A 136 3.86 15.70 -1.58
N ASP A 137 4.11 15.90 -2.87
CA ASP A 137 4.32 17.22 -3.45
C ASP A 137 3.06 18.07 -3.28
N ALA A 138 3.26 19.32 -2.83
CA ALA A 138 2.20 20.30 -2.73
C ALA A 138 2.40 21.36 -3.83
N PRO A 139 1.36 21.72 -4.62
CA PRO A 139 1.48 22.62 -5.77
C PRO A 139 2.09 24.01 -5.51
N ALA A 140 2.27 24.41 -4.25
CA ALA A 140 2.80 25.72 -3.87
C ALA A 140 3.62 25.72 -2.56
N LYS A 141 4.06 24.56 -2.05
CA LYS A 141 4.74 24.45 -0.74
C LYS A 141 5.81 23.36 -0.73
N THR A 142 6.68 23.42 0.28
CA THR A 142 7.52 22.31 0.73
C THR A 142 6.67 21.03 0.82
N PRO A 143 7.18 19.87 0.37
CA PRO A 143 6.47 18.59 0.47
C PRO A 143 5.91 18.37 1.88
N VAL A 144 4.67 17.90 1.96
CA VAL A 144 4.07 17.54 3.25
C VAL A 144 4.61 16.18 3.64
N MET A 145 5.44 16.16 4.68
CA MET A 145 6.04 14.95 5.23
C MET A 145 5.15 14.42 6.35
N GLU A 146 4.61 13.21 6.17
CA GLU A 146 3.76 12.53 7.15
C GLU A 146 4.43 11.23 7.59
N ALA A 147 4.51 11.00 8.91
CA ALA A 147 4.95 9.72 9.44
C ALA A 147 3.87 8.66 9.18
N GLY A 148 4.25 7.56 8.54
CA GLY A 148 3.41 6.39 8.33
C GLY A 148 3.99 5.19 9.08
N ILE A 149 3.16 4.40 9.76
CA ILE A 149 3.68 3.22 10.47
C ILE A 149 4.04 2.13 9.46
N HIS A 150 3.13 1.83 8.52
CA HIS A 150 3.41 1.01 7.35
C HIS A 150 2.63 1.51 6.14
N VAL A 151 3.17 1.25 4.96
CA VAL A 151 2.56 1.59 3.68
C VAL A 151 2.72 0.42 2.72
N ILE A 152 1.65 0.07 2.03
CA ILE A 152 1.69 -0.84 0.90
C ILE A 152 1.92 -0.01 -0.36
N VAL A 153 3.00 -0.30 -1.08
CA VAL A 153 3.45 0.43 -2.25
C VAL A 153 3.12 -0.37 -3.50
N HIS A 154 2.54 0.27 -4.52
CA HIS A 154 2.28 -0.36 -5.81
C HIS A 154 3.52 -0.19 -6.72
N SER A 155 4.32 -1.25 -6.86
CA SER A 155 5.59 -1.26 -7.61
C SER A 155 5.48 -0.69 -9.03
N PRO A 156 4.46 -1.04 -9.86
CA PRO A 156 4.27 -0.46 -11.19
C PRO A 156 4.05 1.06 -11.25
N ARG A 157 3.82 1.73 -10.12
CA ARG A 157 3.64 3.19 -10.04
C ARG A 157 4.89 3.92 -9.55
N LEU A 158 5.98 3.21 -9.32
CA LEU A 158 7.26 3.79 -8.94
C LEU A 158 8.04 4.28 -10.16
N LEU A 159 8.65 5.45 -10.03
CA LEU A 159 9.62 6.00 -10.98
C LEU A 159 11.02 5.47 -10.72
N GLY A 160 11.33 5.14 -9.47
CA GLY A 160 12.61 4.57 -9.08
C GLY A 160 12.65 4.23 -7.59
N VAL A 161 13.57 3.35 -7.23
CA VAL A 161 13.82 2.98 -5.83
C VAL A 161 15.31 2.90 -5.59
N THR A 162 15.75 3.37 -4.43
CA THR A 162 17.14 3.25 -3.99
C THR A 162 17.22 2.73 -2.57
N GLU A 163 18.24 1.92 -2.29
CA GLU A 163 18.66 1.64 -0.92
C GLU A 163 19.39 2.87 -0.37
N MET A 164 19.11 3.22 0.88
CA MET A 164 19.75 4.34 1.57
C MET A 164 20.97 3.83 2.35
N LYS A 165 22.07 4.58 2.30
CA LYS A 165 23.24 4.28 3.15
C LYS A 165 22.86 4.55 4.60
N SER A 166 22.88 3.51 5.42
CA SER A 166 22.85 3.58 6.89
C SER A 166 24.18 4.04 7.45
#